data_AF-A0A2D6N9M5-F1
#
_entry.id   AF-A0A2D6N9M5-F1
#
_cell.length_a   1.000
_cell.length_b   1.000
_cell.length_c   1.000
_cell.angle_alpha   90.00
_cell.angle_beta   90.00
_cell.angle_gamma   90.00
#
_symmetry.space_group_name_H-M   'P 1'
#
loop_
_entity.id
_entity.type
_entity.pdbx_description
1 polymer ?
#
loop_
_entity_poly.entity_id
_entity_poly.type
_entity_poly.pdbx_seq_one_letter_code
_entity_poly.pdbx_strand_id
1 'polypeptide(L)'
;MTLLREALAALQRRDTIVLASTVLYVLAFILVPPSIRGPVFILSLFPVGLAGGLYGRRGGVLAAFVGIPVHGLIVLTGLAELSSLSLGGLIVGTGTLLPLGAGVGWLTDSQRALRRTEAELRVSEARFRTIFEHAPIGITFNPHSQSTTGRGPEASEWTWNRRYEEIVGRSTEAIRQARHGFTHPDDHAEQESLRACTTLIAREGYAQSEAAIACEGG
;
A
#
# COMPACT_ATOMS: atom_id res chain seq x y z
N MET A 1 20.71 8.45 37.78
CA MET A 1 20.50 8.70 36.33
C MET A 1 20.34 7.43 35.50
N THR A 2 20.96 6.30 35.88
CA THR A 2 20.79 4.97 35.24
C THR A 2 19.36 4.43 35.32
N LEU A 3 18.73 4.46 36.49
CA LEU A 3 17.34 4.02 36.67
C LEU A 3 16.32 4.79 35.82
N LEU A 4 16.54 6.09 35.59
CA LEU A 4 15.68 6.91 34.73
C LEU A 4 15.84 6.53 33.25
N ARG A 5 17.06 6.22 32.80
CA ARG A 5 17.32 5.76 31.42
C ARG A 5 16.77 4.37 31.15
N GLU A 6 16.90 3.46 32.12
CA GLU A 6 16.31 2.12 32.03
C GLU A 6 14.78 2.18 32.03
N ALA A 7 14.18 3.04 32.85
CA ALA A 7 12.73 3.28 32.84
C ALA A 7 12.25 3.89 31.51
N LEU A 8 13.00 4.85 30.94
CA LEU A 8 12.70 5.43 29.62
C LEU A 8 12.83 4.42 28.49
N ALA A 9 13.89 3.60 28.49
CA ALA A 9 14.10 2.55 27.50
C ALA A 9 13.05 1.44 27.63
N ALA A 10 12.61 1.13 28.86
CA ALA A 10 11.48 0.25 29.11
C ALA A 10 10.19 0.86 28.56
N LEU A 11 9.88 2.14 28.81
CA LEU A 11 8.72 2.85 28.24
C LEU A 11 8.72 2.94 26.70
N GLN A 12 9.88 2.82 26.06
CA GLN A 12 10.01 2.80 24.60
C GLN A 12 9.69 1.44 23.98
N ARG A 13 9.61 0.36 24.76
CA ARG A 13 9.20 -0.95 24.24
C ARG A 13 7.72 -0.94 23.93
N ARG A 14 7.34 -1.49 22.77
CA ARG A 14 5.93 -1.57 22.38
C ARG A 14 5.09 -2.34 23.40
N ASP A 15 5.67 -3.37 24.05
CA ASP A 15 4.95 -4.23 24.99
C ASP A 15 4.61 -3.49 26.28
N THR A 16 5.53 -2.63 26.76
CA THR A 16 5.33 -1.86 27.98
C THR A 16 4.30 -0.75 27.77
N ILE A 17 4.21 -0.17 26.57
CA ILE A 17 3.18 0.83 26.23
C ILE A 17 1.79 0.17 26.30
N VAL A 18 1.62 -0.99 25.68
CA VAL A 18 0.34 -1.71 25.73
C VAL A 18 0.01 -2.11 27.17
N LEU A 19 0.96 -2.71 27.89
CA LEU A 19 0.77 -3.12 29.29
C LEU A 19 0.43 -1.93 30.19
N ALA A 20 1.16 -0.82 30.09
CA ALA A 20 0.92 0.39 30.86
C ALA A 20 -0.46 0.98 30.54
N SER A 21 -0.89 0.97 29.27
CA SER A 21 -2.22 1.43 28.90
C SER A 21 -3.33 0.55 29.50
N THR A 22 -3.14 -0.78 29.55
CA THR A 22 -4.08 -1.70 30.20
C THR A 22 -4.14 -1.48 31.71
N VAL A 23 -2.98 -1.35 32.37
CA VAL A 23 -2.90 -1.08 33.82
C VAL A 23 -3.55 0.27 34.15
N LEU A 24 -3.27 1.30 33.35
CA LEU A 24 -3.86 2.62 33.52
C LEU A 24 -5.38 2.59 33.36
N TYR A 25 -5.90 1.84 32.39
CA TYR A 25 -7.33 1.62 32.21
C TYR A 25 -7.95 0.95 33.46
N VAL A 26 -7.37 -0.15 33.95
CA VAL A 26 -7.89 -0.87 35.12
C VAL A 26 -7.85 0.02 36.37
N LEU A 27 -6.76 0.77 36.56
CA LEU A 27 -6.62 1.69 37.67
C LEU A 27 -7.66 2.82 37.60
N ALA A 28 -7.85 3.43 36.42
CA ALA A 28 -8.88 4.43 36.20
C ALA A 28 -10.29 3.87 36.51
N PHE A 29 -10.56 2.62 36.14
CA PHE A 29 -11.83 1.97 36.43
C PHE A 29 -12.09 1.77 37.94
N ILE A 30 -11.06 1.34 38.69
CA ILE A 30 -11.18 1.08 40.14
C ILE A 30 -11.35 2.38 40.94
N LEU A 31 -10.60 3.43 40.59
CA LEU A 31 -10.60 4.71 41.32
C LEU A 31 -11.90 5.50 41.13
N VAL A 32 -12.64 5.22 40.07
CA VAL A 32 -13.84 5.97 39.72
C VAL A 32 -15.06 5.48 40.52
N PRO A 33 -15.91 6.39 41.06
CA PRO A 33 -17.13 6.05 41.76
C PRO A 33 -18.09 5.19 40.91
N PRO A 34 -18.86 4.27 41.52
CA PRO A 34 -19.78 3.38 40.80
C PRO A 34 -20.74 4.12 39.85
N SER A 35 -21.18 5.32 40.22
CA SER A 35 -22.11 6.15 39.44
C SER A 35 -21.62 6.53 38.03
N ILE A 36 -20.31 6.50 37.79
CA ILE A 36 -19.70 6.88 36.51
C ILE A 36 -18.79 5.78 35.91
N ARG A 37 -18.83 4.56 36.45
CA ARG A 37 -18.07 3.42 35.89
C ARG A 37 -18.56 3.00 34.49
N GLY A 38 -19.85 3.17 34.19
CA GLY A 38 -20.42 2.85 32.87
C GLY A 38 -19.71 3.55 31.70
N PRO A 39 -19.61 4.90 31.68
CA PRO A 39 -18.85 5.62 30.66
C PRO A 39 -17.35 5.26 30.61
N VAL A 40 -16.71 5.00 31.75
CA VAL A 40 -15.28 4.64 31.83
C VAL A 40 -14.98 3.30 31.17
N PHE A 41 -16.00 2.43 31.03
CA PHE A 41 -15.88 1.15 30.34
C PHE A 41 -15.43 1.30 28.88
N ILE A 42 -15.68 2.44 28.23
CA ILE A 42 -15.24 2.75 26.86
C ILE A 42 -13.71 2.89 26.76
N LEU A 43 -13.02 3.23 27.85
CA LEU A 43 -11.56 3.36 27.86
C LEU A 43 -10.84 2.02 27.62
N SER A 44 -11.53 0.88 27.76
CA SER A 44 -11.00 -0.44 27.40
C SER A 44 -10.63 -0.58 25.93
N LEU A 45 -11.19 0.28 25.06
CA LEU A 45 -10.86 0.33 23.64
C LEU A 45 -9.43 0.78 23.40
N PHE A 46 -8.86 1.56 24.32
CA PHE A 46 -7.55 2.18 24.14
C PHE A 46 -6.41 1.16 24.09
N PRO A 47 -6.26 0.23 25.05
CA PRO A 47 -5.21 -0.79 25.00
C PRO A 47 -5.33 -1.73 23.79
N VAL A 48 -6.56 -2.06 23.40
CA VAL A 48 -6.84 -2.93 22.24
C VAL A 48 -6.51 -2.22 20.92
N GLY A 49 -6.89 -0.96 20.77
CA GLY A 49 -6.53 -0.13 19.63
C GLY A 49 -5.01 0.07 19.53
N LEU A 50 -4.34 0.35 20.66
CA LEU A 50 -2.87 0.44 20.75
C LEU A 50 -2.19 -0.86 20.32
N ALA A 51 -2.67 -2.00 20.79
CA ALA A 51 -2.15 -3.31 20.39
C ALA A 51 -2.34 -3.54 18.87
N GLY A 52 -3.50 -3.18 18.33
CA GLY A 52 -3.75 -3.19 16.88
C GLY A 52 -2.76 -2.31 16.10
N GLY A 53 -2.54 -1.07 16.54
CA GLY A 53 -1.64 -0.12 15.89
C GLY A 53 -0.16 -0.52 15.95
N LEU A 54 0.27 -1.11 17.06
CA LEU A 54 1.68 -1.47 17.25
C LEU A 54 2.03 -2.83 16.64
N TYR A 55 1.12 -3.81 16.72
CA TYR A 55 1.38 -5.20 16.35
C TYR A 55 0.56 -5.70 15.16
N GLY A 56 -0.26 -4.85 14.56
CA GLY A 56 -1.13 -5.21 13.45
C GLY A 56 -2.33 -6.04 13.89
N ARG A 57 -2.98 -6.70 12.93
CA ARG A 57 -4.26 -7.40 13.15
C ARG A 57 -4.18 -8.46 14.24
N ARG A 58 -3.08 -9.24 14.26
CA ARG A 58 -2.91 -10.32 15.25
C ARG A 58 -2.84 -9.78 16.68
N GLY A 59 -2.10 -8.69 16.90
CA GLY A 59 -1.99 -8.10 18.23
C GLY A 59 -3.28 -7.45 18.71
N GLY A 60 -4.02 -6.75 17.83
CA GLY A 60 -5.32 -6.20 18.17
C GLY A 60 -6.35 -7.28 18.52
N VAL A 61 -6.41 -8.38 17.75
CA VAL A 61 -7.31 -9.52 18.03
C VAL A 61 -6.94 -10.22 19.34
N LEU A 62 -5.65 -10.46 19.59
CA LEU A 62 -5.19 -11.07 20.85
C LEU A 62 -5.54 -10.19 22.05
N ALA A 63 -5.33 -8.87 21.96
CA ALA A 63 -5.68 -7.95 23.03
C ALA A 63 -7.19 -7.92 23.29
N ALA A 64 -8.03 -7.96 22.25
CA ALA A 64 -9.48 -8.06 22.41
C ALA A 64 -9.89 -9.39 23.08
N PHE A 65 -9.28 -10.50 22.67
CA PHE A 65 -9.55 -11.83 23.24
C PHE A 65 -9.20 -11.91 24.73
N VAL A 66 -8.17 -11.20 25.18
CA VAL A 66 -7.82 -11.07 26.60
C VAL A 66 -8.73 -10.07 27.33
N GLY A 67 -9.11 -8.96 26.67
CA GLY A 67 -9.95 -7.92 27.26
C GLY A 67 -11.37 -8.37 27.59
N ILE A 68 -11.97 -9.23 26.75
CA ILE A 68 -13.35 -9.71 26.94
C ILE A 68 -13.51 -10.51 28.25
N PRO A 69 -12.67 -11.51 28.57
CA PRO A 69 -12.70 -12.19 29.87
C PRO A 69 -12.47 -11.25 31.05
N VAL A 70 -11.56 -10.27 30.91
CA VAL A 70 -11.31 -9.27 31.97
C VAL A 70 -12.57 -8.46 32.25
N HIS A 71 -13.29 -8.04 31.22
CA HIS A 71 -14.59 -7.37 31.37
C HIS A 71 -15.62 -8.27 32.05
N GLY A 72 -15.72 -9.54 31.64
CA GLY A 72 -16.58 -10.52 32.29
C GLY A 72 -16.28 -10.69 33.77
N LEU A 73 -15.00 -10.79 34.14
CA LEU A 73 -14.55 -10.93 35.52
C LEU A 73 -14.87 -9.69 36.37
N ILE A 74 -14.70 -8.48 35.82
CA ILE A 74 -15.05 -7.22 36.50
C ILE A 74 -16.55 -7.19 36.85
N VAL A 75 -17.41 -7.66 35.94
CA VAL A 75 -18.85 -7.76 36.16
C VAL A 75 -19.18 -8.85 37.20
N LEU A 76 -18.57 -10.03 37.10
CA LEU A 76 -18.84 -11.16 38.00
C LEU A 76 -18.38 -10.92 39.44
N THR A 77 -17.28 -10.19 39.64
CA THR A 77 -16.72 -9.89 40.97
C THR A 77 -17.48 -8.78 41.71
N GLY A 78 -18.47 -8.15 41.07
CA GLY A 78 -19.19 -7.00 41.62
C GLY A 78 -18.37 -5.70 41.62
N LEU A 79 -17.19 -5.70 41.01
CA LEU A 79 -16.41 -4.48 40.76
C LEU A 79 -17.16 -3.52 39.81
N ALA A 80 -18.07 -4.05 39.00
CA ALA A 80 -19.10 -3.28 38.31
C ALA A 80 -20.49 -3.75 38.74
N GLU A 81 -21.30 -2.85 39.30
CA GLU A 81 -22.70 -3.16 39.58
C GLU A 81 -23.48 -3.25 38.27
N LEU A 82 -24.21 -4.36 38.03
CA LEU A 82 -25.02 -4.53 36.82
C LEU A 82 -26.06 -3.41 36.64
N SER A 83 -26.55 -2.82 37.73
CA SER A 83 -27.47 -1.68 37.75
C SER A 83 -26.83 -0.37 37.28
N SER A 84 -25.52 -0.23 37.42
CA SER A 84 -24.74 0.95 36.98
C SER A 84 -24.28 0.85 35.51
N LEU A 85 -24.39 -0.35 34.92
CA LEU A 85 -24.01 -0.62 33.54
C LEU A 85 -25.22 -0.43 32.63
N SER A 86 -25.19 0.61 31.80
CA SER A 86 -26.13 0.69 30.69
C SER A 86 -25.87 -0.46 29.71
N LEU A 87 -26.94 -1.02 29.12
CA LEU A 87 -26.82 -2.03 28.07
C LEU A 87 -25.89 -1.55 26.93
N GLY A 88 -25.92 -0.24 26.65
CA GLY A 88 -25.00 0.43 25.72
C GLY A 88 -23.53 0.37 26.16
N GLY A 89 -23.20 0.58 27.44
CA GLY A 89 -21.83 0.51 27.95
C GLY A 89 -21.22 -0.90 27.86
N LEU A 90 -22.03 -1.94 28.10
CA LEU A 90 -21.62 -3.34 27.95
C LEU A 90 -21.40 -3.73 26.47
N ILE A 91 -22.34 -3.37 25.60
CA ILE A 91 -22.25 -3.65 24.16
C ILE A 91 -21.07 -2.89 23.53
N VAL A 92 -20.93 -1.60 23.85
CA VAL A 92 -19.84 -0.78 23.32
C VAL A 92 -18.51 -1.23 23.92
N GLY A 93 -18.36 -1.36 25.23
CA GLY A 93 -17.05 -1.65 25.83
C GLY A 93 -16.55 -3.07 25.65
N THR A 94 -17.43 -4.09 25.52
CA THR A 94 -17.01 -5.50 25.31
C THR A 94 -17.18 -5.93 23.86
N GLY A 95 -18.34 -5.63 23.26
CA GLY A 95 -18.68 -6.06 21.90
C GLY A 95 -17.83 -5.39 20.81
N THR A 96 -17.34 -4.16 21.06
CA THR A 96 -16.55 -3.45 20.05
C THR A 96 -15.04 -3.73 20.12
N LEU A 97 -14.53 -4.40 21.16
CA LEU A 97 -13.09 -4.67 21.30
C LEU A 97 -12.55 -5.49 20.12
N LEU A 98 -13.24 -6.58 19.77
CA LEU A 98 -12.82 -7.45 18.68
C LEU A 98 -12.84 -6.73 17.31
N PRO A 99 -13.94 -6.09 16.86
CA PRO A 99 -13.94 -5.39 15.59
C PRO A 99 -12.98 -4.20 15.58
N LEU A 100 -12.82 -3.47 16.70
CA LEU A 100 -11.87 -2.37 16.79
C LEU A 100 -10.42 -2.87 16.67
N GLY A 101 -10.03 -3.87 17.46
CA GLY A 101 -8.68 -4.44 17.42
C GLY A 101 -8.34 -5.04 16.06
N ALA A 102 -9.28 -5.78 15.46
CA ALA A 102 -9.13 -6.32 14.12
C ALA A 102 -9.04 -5.21 13.05
N GLY A 103 -9.91 -4.19 13.14
CA GLY A 103 -9.98 -3.08 12.18
C GLY A 103 -8.75 -2.18 12.22
N VAL A 104 -8.34 -1.70 13.40
CA VAL A 104 -7.12 -0.89 13.58
C VAL A 104 -5.88 -1.66 13.16
N GLY A 105 -5.81 -2.95 13.53
CA GLY A 105 -4.69 -3.80 13.15
C GLY A 105 -4.64 -4.09 11.64
N TRP A 106 -5.79 -4.33 11.00
CA TRP A 106 -5.88 -4.49 9.55
C TRP A 106 -5.47 -3.22 8.80
N LEU A 107 -5.90 -2.05 9.27
CA LEU A 107 -5.51 -0.76 8.69
C LEU A 107 -3.99 -0.56 8.76
N THR A 108 -3.40 -0.87 9.91
CA THR A 108 -1.96 -0.75 10.13
C THR A 108 -1.18 -1.70 9.22
N ASP A 109 -1.61 -2.96 9.12
CA ASP A 109 -0.98 -3.95 8.24
C ASP A 109 -1.09 -3.54 6.77
N SER A 110 -2.25 -3.02 6.37
CA SER A 110 -2.49 -2.50 5.01
C SER A 110 -1.56 -1.33 4.68
N GLN A 111 -1.41 -0.37 5.61
CA GLN A 111 -0.48 0.75 5.44
C GLN A 111 0.97 0.28 5.34
N ARG A 112 1.38 -0.69 6.17
CA ARG A 112 2.74 -1.26 6.13
C ARG A 112 3.00 -2.00 4.82
N ALA A 113 2.03 -2.77 4.34
CA ALA A 113 2.11 -3.47 3.07
C ALA A 113 2.26 -2.46 1.92
N LEU A 114 1.38 -1.46 1.86
CA LEU A 114 1.43 -0.42 0.82
C LEU A 114 2.79 0.29 0.77
N ARG A 115 3.32 0.71 1.92
CA ARG A 115 4.63 1.37 1.99
C ARG A 115 5.78 0.49 1.50
N ARG A 116 5.71 -0.83 1.74
CA ARG A 116 6.73 -1.78 1.24
C ARG A 116 6.65 -1.90 -0.27
N THR A 117 5.46 -2.08 -0.81
CA THR A 117 5.25 -2.17 -2.27
C THR A 117 5.70 -0.89 -2.97
N GLU A 118 5.39 0.28 -2.39
CA GLU A 118 5.83 1.57 -2.94
C GLU A 118 7.35 1.75 -2.87
N ALA A 119 7.99 1.30 -1.77
CA ALA A 119 9.45 1.34 -1.66
C ALA A 119 10.13 0.39 -2.66
N GLU A 120 9.60 -0.82 -2.83
CA GLU A 120 10.07 -1.78 -3.84
C GLU A 120 9.92 -1.21 -5.25
N LEU A 121 8.77 -0.59 -5.54
CA LEU A 121 8.51 0.07 -6.81
C LEU A 121 9.50 1.21 -7.07
N ARG A 122 9.75 2.08 -6.08
CA ARG A 122 10.75 3.16 -6.18
C ARG A 122 12.14 2.62 -6.48
N VAL A 123 12.54 1.53 -5.82
CA VAL A 123 13.85 0.89 -6.05
C VAL A 123 13.92 0.29 -7.45
N SER A 124 12.87 -0.41 -7.91
CA SER A 124 12.85 -0.96 -9.27
C SER A 124 12.83 0.13 -10.33
N GLU A 125 12.08 1.21 -10.11
CA GLU A 125 12.01 2.35 -11.02
C GLU A 125 13.35 3.06 -11.12
N ALA A 126 14.04 3.28 -9.98
CA ALA A 126 15.37 3.84 -9.97
C ALA A 126 16.36 2.98 -10.76
N ARG A 127 16.33 1.64 -10.56
CA ARG A 127 17.16 0.70 -11.32
C ARG A 127 16.86 0.74 -12.82
N PHE A 128 15.57 0.71 -13.19
CA PHE A 128 15.16 0.80 -14.59
C PHE A 128 15.62 2.11 -15.22
N ARG A 129 15.39 3.24 -14.56
CA ARG A 129 15.84 4.55 -15.04
C ARG A 129 17.35 4.63 -15.19
N THR A 130 18.13 4.06 -14.27
CA THR A 130 19.59 3.97 -14.42
C THR A 130 19.97 3.18 -15.66
N ILE A 131 19.40 1.99 -15.87
CA ILE A 131 19.68 1.15 -17.04
C ILE A 131 19.26 1.86 -18.32
N PHE A 132 18.05 2.43 -18.36
CA PHE A 132 17.51 3.13 -19.51
C PHE A 132 18.43 4.27 -19.92
N GLU A 133 18.73 5.20 -19.00
CA GLU A 133 19.52 6.40 -19.30
C GLU A 133 21.00 6.13 -19.62
N HIS A 134 21.60 5.09 -19.02
CA HIS A 134 23.03 4.82 -19.13
C HIS A 134 23.36 3.59 -19.99
N ALA A 135 22.37 3.00 -20.67
CA ALA A 135 22.64 1.91 -21.60
C ALA A 135 23.52 2.39 -22.76
N PRO A 136 24.53 1.61 -23.19
CA PRO A 136 25.38 1.94 -24.33
C PRO A 136 24.67 1.80 -25.68
N ILE A 137 23.40 1.38 -25.68
CA ILE A 137 22.52 1.25 -26.84
C ILE A 137 21.40 2.30 -26.81
N GLY A 138 20.95 2.72 -27.99
CA GLY A 138 19.76 3.55 -28.11
C GLY A 138 18.51 2.70 -27.83
N ILE A 139 17.70 3.11 -26.86
CA ILE A 139 16.44 2.46 -26.50
C ILE A 139 15.33 3.45 -26.82
N THR A 140 14.35 3.01 -27.59
CA THR A 140 13.09 3.72 -27.79
C THR A 140 11.94 2.87 -27.24
N PHE A 141 10.99 3.53 -26.59
CA PHE A 141 9.80 2.90 -26.04
C PHE A 141 8.59 3.62 -26.63
N ASN A 142 7.86 2.89 -27.47
CA ASN A 142 6.62 3.35 -28.06
C ASN A 142 5.44 2.66 -27.34
N PRO A 143 4.72 3.37 -26.47
CA PRO A 143 3.48 2.85 -25.88
C PRO A 143 2.36 2.85 -26.92
N HIS A 144 2.46 1.99 -27.95
CA HIS A 144 1.42 1.83 -28.98
C HIS A 144 0.65 0.51 -28.88
N SER A 145 0.59 -0.08 -27.70
CA SER A 145 -0.20 -1.28 -27.46
C SER A 145 -1.13 -1.01 -26.28
N GLN A 146 -2.40 -0.85 -26.63
CA GLN A 146 -3.59 -1.05 -25.79
C GLN A 146 -3.28 -1.12 -24.29
N SER A 147 -3.28 0.04 -23.62
CA SER A 147 -3.58 0.05 -22.20
C SER A 147 -5.04 -0.42 -22.03
N THR A 148 -5.25 -1.73 -21.88
CA THR A 148 -6.48 -2.28 -21.27
C THR A 148 -6.67 -1.72 -19.84
N THR A 149 -5.61 -1.14 -19.28
CA THR A 149 -5.53 -0.57 -17.94
C THR A 149 -5.78 0.94 -17.90
N GLY A 150 -6.68 1.49 -18.74
CA GLY A 150 -7.30 2.81 -18.52
C GLY A 150 -6.39 4.00 -18.20
N ARG A 151 -5.08 3.97 -18.53
CA ARG A 151 -4.19 5.10 -18.30
C ARG A 151 -4.44 6.11 -19.42
N GLY A 152 -4.79 7.33 -19.03
CA GLY A 152 -5.27 8.39 -19.92
C GLY A 152 -4.30 8.77 -21.06
N PRO A 153 -4.76 9.64 -21.98
CA PRO A 153 -4.09 9.94 -23.25
C PRO A 153 -2.66 10.49 -23.17
N GLU A 154 -2.16 10.89 -21.99
CA GLU A 154 -0.79 11.36 -21.78
C GLU A 154 0.27 10.24 -21.81
N ALA A 155 -0.13 8.97 -21.71
CA ALA A 155 0.82 7.84 -21.71
C ALA A 155 1.22 7.33 -23.10
N SER A 156 0.82 8.04 -24.17
CA SER A 156 0.99 7.59 -25.57
C SER A 156 2.16 8.26 -26.30
N GLU A 157 3.09 8.89 -25.57
CA GLU A 157 4.27 9.51 -26.18
C GLU A 157 5.43 8.52 -26.30
N TRP A 158 6.08 8.51 -27.47
CA TRP A 158 7.36 7.85 -27.65
C TRP A 158 8.37 8.42 -26.66
N THR A 159 9.08 7.54 -25.97
CA THR A 159 10.18 7.90 -25.07
C THR A 159 11.46 7.22 -25.55
N TRP A 160 12.61 7.81 -25.26
CA TRP A 160 13.91 7.25 -25.62
C TRP A 160 14.96 7.65 -24.60
N ASN A 161 16.06 6.91 -24.56
CA ASN A 161 17.16 7.21 -23.66
C ASN A 161 18.15 8.22 -24.25
N ARG A 162 19.01 8.78 -23.39
CA ARG A 162 20.10 9.69 -23.82
C ARG A 162 20.96 9.10 -24.95
N ARG A 163 21.27 7.81 -24.90
CA ARG A 163 22.14 7.19 -25.89
C ARG A 163 21.54 7.20 -27.30
N TYR A 164 20.22 7.12 -27.43
CA TYR A 164 19.55 7.26 -28.73
C TYR A 164 19.77 8.66 -29.32
N GLU A 165 19.70 9.71 -28.50
CA GLU A 165 19.96 11.09 -28.93
C GLU A 165 21.40 11.25 -29.44
N GLU A 166 22.36 10.63 -28.76
CA GLU A 166 23.78 10.63 -29.15
C GLU A 166 24.03 9.87 -30.46
N ILE A 167 23.39 8.71 -30.64
CA ILE A 167 23.53 7.89 -31.85
C ILE A 167 22.98 8.63 -33.07
N VAL A 168 21.82 9.26 -32.91
CA VAL A 168 21.15 10.00 -33.98
C VAL A 168 21.78 11.38 -34.19
N GLY A 169 22.45 11.93 -33.17
CA GLY A 169 23.06 13.26 -33.20
C GLY A 169 22.02 14.40 -33.21
N ARG A 170 20.85 14.20 -32.59
CA ARG A 170 19.72 15.13 -32.59
C ARG A 170 19.16 15.32 -31.19
N SER A 171 18.66 16.53 -30.90
CA SER A 171 18.01 16.83 -29.63
C SER A 171 16.64 16.18 -29.51
N THR A 172 16.15 15.97 -28.28
CA THR A 172 14.82 15.45 -27.98
C THR A 172 13.71 16.14 -28.79
N GLU A 173 13.77 17.47 -28.90
CA GLU A 173 12.76 18.25 -29.61
C GLU A 173 12.74 17.93 -31.12
N ALA A 174 13.93 17.84 -31.73
CA ALA A 174 14.05 17.47 -33.14
C ALA A 174 13.58 16.03 -33.40
N ILE A 175 13.83 15.11 -32.46
CA ILE A 175 13.36 13.73 -32.54
C ILE A 175 11.83 13.66 -32.42
N ARG A 176 11.21 14.42 -31.50
CA ARG A 176 9.73 14.48 -31.37
C ARG A 176 9.04 14.96 -32.64
N GLN A 177 9.61 15.93 -33.33
CA GLN A 177 9.03 16.51 -34.55
C GLN A 177 9.19 15.61 -35.78
N ALA A 178 10.02 14.57 -35.70
CA ALA A 178 10.32 13.68 -36.82
C ALA A 178 9.24 12.60 -37.00
N ARG A 179 8.20 12.89 -37.79
CA ARG A 179 7.03 11.99 -38.04
C ARG A 179 7.40 10.58 -38.51
N HIS A 180 8.41 10.46 -39.36
CA HIS A 180 8.93 9.17 -39.85
C HIS A 180 10.27 8.81 -39.19
N GLY A 181 10.62 9.47 -38.08
CA GLY A 181 11.96 9.42 -37.51
C GLY A 181 12.99 10.01 -38.47
N PHE A 182 14.18 9.40 -38.50
CA PHE A 182 15.29 9.76 -39.40
C PHE A 182 15.50 8.73 -40.51
N THR A 183 14.46 7.94 -40.79
CA THR A 183 14.42 6.97 -41.88
C THR A 183 14.57 7.70 -43.21
N HIS A 184 15.29 7.11 -44.17
CA HIS A 184 15.46 7.71 -45.49
C HIS A 184 14.10 7.81 -46.23
N PRO A 185 13.83 8.83 -47.06
CA PRO A 185 12.57 8.97 -47.78
C PRO A 185 12.17 7.75 -48.61
N ASP A 186 13.15 7.09 -49.21
CA ASP A 186 12.93 5.89 -50.03
C ASP A 186 12.42 4.70 -49.20
N ASP A 187 12.75 4.65 -47.91
CA ASP A 187 12.34 3.57 -46.99
C ASP A 187 10.99 3.87 -46.31
N HIS A 188 10.41 5.05 -46.54
CA HIS A 188 9.15 5.44 -45.88
C HIS A 188 7.97 4.55 -46.27
N ALA A 189 7.90 4.14 -47.54
CA ALA A 189 6.83 3.28 -48.05
C ALA A 189 6.86 1.90 -47.37
N GLU A 190 8.06 1.33 -47.21
CA GLU A 190 8.26 0.07 -46.50
C GLU A 190 7.97 0.21 -45.00
N GLN A 191 8.39 1.30 -44.37
CA GLN A 191 8.07 1.54 -42.96
C GLN A 191 6.56 1.67 -42.71
N GLU A 192 5.81 2.26 -43.64
CA GLU A 192 4.36 2.39 -43.53
C GLU A 192 3.65 1.04 -43.70
N SER A 193 4.10 0.19 -44.64
CA SER A 193 3.56 -1.16 -44.80
C SER A 193 3.82 -2.03 -43.56
N LEU A 194 5.03 -1.98 -43.00
CA LEU A 194 5.39 -2.69 -41.77
C LEU A 194 4.58 -2.20 -40.56
N ARG A 195 4.33 -0.89 -40.44
CA ARG A 195 3.47 -0.32 -39.39
C ARG A 195 2.02 -0.78 -39.52
N ALA A 196 1.47 -0.78 -40.74
CA ALA A 196 0.12 -1.27 -41.01
C ALA A 196 0.02 -2.76 -40.64
N CYS A 197 1.01 -3.56 -41.02
CA CYS A 197 1.08 -4.98 -40.65
C CYS A 197 1.13 -5.20 -39.13
N THR A 198 2.03 -4.50 -38.43
CA THR A 198 2.20 -4.65 -36.97
C THR A 198 0.90 -4.31 -36.24
N THR A 199 0.13 -3.34 -36.75
CA THR A 199 -1.17 -2.95 -36.21
C THR A 199 -2.24 -4.03 -36.41
N LEU A 200 -2.22 -4.73 -37.55
CA LEU A 200 -3.10 -5.87 -37.81
C LEU A 200 -2.79 -7.04 -36.88
N ILE A 201 -1.51 -7.43 -36.77
CA ILE A 201 -1.07 -8.50 -35.86
C ILE A 201 -1.44 -8.18 -34.40
N ALA A 202 -1.28 -6.93 -33.98
CA ALA A 202 -1.65 -6.50 -32.62
C ALA A 202 -3.17 -6.56 -32.35
N ARG A 203 -4.02 -6.51 -33.39
CA ARG A 203 -5.48 -6.65 -33.27
C ARG A 203 -5.94 -8.10 -33.26
N GLU A 204 -5.34 -8.94 -34.09
CA GLU A 204 -5.74 -10.34 -34.25
C GLU A 204 -5.09 -11.29 -33.23
N GLY A 205 -4.00 -10.84 -32.58
CA GLY A 205 -3.22 -11.64 -31.66
C GLY A 205 -2.21 -12.53 -32.40
N TYR A 206 -0.98 -12.55 -31.89
CA TYR A 206 0.18 -13.19 -32.53
C TYR A 206 0.02 -14.69 -32.83
N ALA A 207 -0.96 -15.36 -32.21
CA ALA A 207 -1.21 -16.79 -32.34
C ALA A 207 -2.20 -17.17 -33.46
N GLN A 208 -2.87 -16.22 -34.12
CA GLN A 208 -3.94 -16.52 -35.10
C GLN A 208 -3.79 -15.83 -36.46
N SER A 209 -2.78 -15.00 -36.70
CA SER A 209 -2.79 -14.14 -37.88
C SER A 209 -2.23 -14.81 -39.15
N GLU A 210 -3.10 -15.20 -40.07
CA GLU A 210 -2.77 -15.27 -41.52
C GLU A 210 -2.14 -13.95 -41.99
N ALA A 211 -2.45 -12.84 -41.32
CA ALA A 211 -1.83 -11.53 -41.54
C ALA A 211 -0.31 -11.50 -41.27
N ALA A 212 0.25 -12.32 -40.36
CA ALA A 212 1.70 -12.39 -40.18
C ALA A 212 2.41 -13.03 -41.38
N ILE A 213 1.81 -14.08 -41.96
CA ILE A 213 2.31 -14.76 -43.15
C ILE A 213 2.22 -13.85 -44.39
N ALA A 214 1.11 -13.11 -44.52
CA ALA A 214 0.91 -12.14 -45.60
C ALA A 214 1.88 -10.93 -45.55
N CYS A 215 2.53 -10.68 -44.41
CA CYS A 215 3.52 -9.61 -44.29
C CYS A 215 4.97 -10.05 -44.54
N GLU A 216 5.26 -11.36 -44.48
CA GLU A 216 6.59 -11.91 -44.78
C GLU A 216 6.80 -12.22 -46.28
N GLY A 217 5.70 -12.42 -47.03
CA GLY A 217 5.73 -12.64 -48.48
C GLY A 217 5.34 -11.39 -49.25
N GLY A 218 6.33 -10.59 -49.64
CA GLY A 218 6.15 -9.52 -50.63
C GLY A 218 5.65 -10.03 -51.99
#